data_AF-A0A522CVF2-F1
#
_entry.id   AF-A0A522CVF2-F1
#
_cell.length_a   1.000
_cell.length_b   1.000
_cell.length_c   1.000
_cell.angle_alpha   90.00
_cell.angle_beta   90.00
_cell.angle_gamma   90.00
#
_symmetry.space_group_name_H-M   'P 1'
#
loop_
_entity.id
_entity.type
_entity.pdbx_description
1 polymer ?
#
loop_
_entity_poly.entity_id
_entity_poly.type
_entity_poly.pdbx_seq_one_letter_code
_entity_poly.pdbx_strand_id
1 'polypeptide(L)'
;MRNRLVAALVFALSGGALVAAPVPAEAKRVLVCKDVKKKATNGTVIGAVAGGVLGNVVAGGGAKTEGTLIGAGVGAVAGHEIAKNKAKKKRCHYEYR
;
A
#
# COMPACT_ATOMS: atom_id res chain seq x y z
N MET A 1 30.56 -4.45 0.84
CA MET A 1 30.00 -3.20 1.43
C MET A 1 29.76 -2.12 0.34
N ARG A 2 29.03 -2.41 -0.74
CA ARG A 2 28.78 -1.44 -1.84
C ARG A 2 27.29 -1.11 -2.07
N ASN A 3 26.37 -1.83 -1.42
CA ASN A 3 24.93 -1.65 -1.60
C ASN A 3 24.23 -0.78 -0.55
N ARG A 4 24.96 -0.23 0.44
CA ARG A 4 24.35 0.58 1.52
C ARG A 4 24.09 2.03 1.11
N LEU A 5 24.74 2.52 0.05
CA LEU A 5 24.54 3.88 -0.46
C LEU A 5 23.23 4.05 -1.25
N VAL A 6 22.71 2.98 -1.85
CA VAL A 6 21.46 3.03 -2.63
C VAL A 6 20.23 3.14 -1.73
N ALA A 7 20.28 2.58 -0.52
CA ALA A 7 19.16 2.61 0.43
C ALA A 7 18.91 4.01 1.02
N ALA A 8 19.93 4.84 1.14
CA ALA A 8 19.82 6.17 1.74
C ALA A 8 19.13 7.19 0.82
N LEU A 9 19.23 7.04 -0.50
CA LEU A 9 18.64 7.97 -1.47
C LEU A 9 17.11 7.83 -1.61
N VAL A 10 16.55 6.67 -1.26
CA VAL A 10 15.10 6.42 -1.38
C VAL A 10 14.31 6.99 -0.19
N PHE A 11 14.96 7.15 0.97
CA PHE A 11 14.30 7.64 2.19
C PHE A 11 14.10 9.16 2.25
N ALA A 12 14.78 9.93 1.39
CA ALA A 12 14.79 11.39 1.46
C ALA A 12 13.62 12.08 0.73
N LEU A 13 12.82 11.35 -0.07
CA LEU A 13 11.80 11.94 -0.96
C LEU A 13 10.35 11.73 -0.50
N SER A 14 10.12 11.09 0.65
CA SER A 14 8.76 10.78 1.17
C SER A 14 8.33 11.61 2.38
N GLY A 15 9.01 12.73 2.66
CA GLY A 15 8.62 13.70 3.69
C GLY A 15 7.59 14.71 3.21
N GLY A 16 6.41 14.26 2.76
CA GLY A 16 5.29 15.14 2.40
C GLY A 16 4.35 15.38 3.58
N ALA A 17 4.54 16.46 4.33
CA ALA A 17 3.58 16.92 5.34
C ALA A 17 2.45 17.70 4.64
N LEU A 18 1.25 17.10 4.55
CA LEU A 18 0.03 17.80 4.17
C LEU A 18 -0.51 18.52 5.41
N VAL A 19 -0.34 19.84 5.42
CA VAL A 19 -0.94 20.75 6.42
C VAL A 19 -2.45 20.71 6.27
N ALA A 20 -3.15 20.44 7.37
CA ALA A 20 -4.59 20.46 7.45
C ALA A 20 -5.11 21.92 7.35
N ALA A 21 -5.94 22.19 6.34
CA ALA A 21 -6.81 23.36 6.33
C ALA A 21 -8.24 22.93 6.68
N PRO A 22 -8.97 23.68 7.52
CA PRO A 22 -10.36 23.38 7.84
C PRO A 22 -11.24 23.76 6.64
N VAL A 23 -12.08 22.83 6.17
CA VAL A 23 -13.12 23.14 5.18
C VAL A 23 -14.45 23.43 5.89
N PRO A 24 -15.15 24.52 5.55
CA PRO A 24 -16.47 24.83 6.10
C PRO A 24 -17.52 23.84 5.57
N ALA A 25 -18.64 23.76 6.30
CA ALA A 25 -19.73 22.82 6.10
C ALA A 25 -20.23 22.70 4.65
N GLU A 26 -20.39 21.46 4.16
CA GLU A 26 -20.93 21.16 2.82
C GLU A 26 -21.96 20.02 2.88
N ALA A 27 -22.98 20.12 2.02
CA ALA A 27 -24.06 19.16 1.83
C ALA A 27 -23.56 17.70 1.83
N LYS A 28 -24.25 16.82 2.57
CA LYS A 28 -23.79 15.47 2.89
C LYS A 28 -23.86 14.53 1.68
N ARG A 29 -22.97 14.68 0.70
CA ARG A 29 -22.73 13.67 -0.33
C ARG A 29 -22.20 12.42 0.35
N VAL A 30 -22.98 11.34 0.37
CA VAL A 30 -22.57 10.09 1.00
C VAL A 30 -21.78 9.29 -0.03
N LEU A 31 -20.50 9.08 0.21
CA LEU A 31 -19.65 8.24 -0.64
C LEU A 31 -20.04 6.77 -0.43
N VAL A 32 -20.84 6.21 -1.34
CA VAL A 32 -21.27 4.81 -1.28
C VAL A 32 -20.27 3.96 -2.06
N CYS A 33 -19.50 3.15 -1.34
CA CYS A 33 -18.45 2.30 -1.89
C CYS A 33 -18.86 0.82 -1.80
N LYS A 34 -18.92 0.11 -2.94
CA LYS A 34 -19.16 -1.34 -2.97
C LYS A 34 -17.86 -2.15 -3.07
N ASP A 35 -17.76 -3.21 -2.27
CA ASP A 35 -16.70 -4.24 -2.32
C ASP A 35 -15.24 -3.76 -2.21
N VAL A 36 -15.01 -2.52 -1.77
CA VAL A 36 -13.66 -1.96 -1.62
C VAL A 36 -12.82 -2.80 -0.65
N LYS A 37 -13.43 -3.30 0.43
CA LYS A 37 -12.75 -4.14 1.42
C LYS A 37 -12.23 -5.45 0.81
N LYS A 38 -13.05 -6.15 0.02
CA LYS A 38 -12.62 -7.38 -0.67
C LYS A 38 -11.48 -7.13 -1.65
N LYS A 39 -11.55 -6.05 -2.42
CA LYS A 39 -10.48 -5.71 -3.37
C LYS A 39 -9.20 -5.30 -2.66
N ALA A 40 -9.29 -4.56 -1.57
CA ALA A 40 -8.15 -4.23 -0.73
C ALA A 40 -7.49 -5.49 -0.16
N THR A 41 -8.26 -6.44 0.38
CA THR A 41 -7.75 -7.73 0.86
C THR A 41 -7.08 -8.54 -0.26
N ASN A 42 -7.67 -8.60 -1.46
CA ASN A 42 -7.03 -9.28 -2.60
C ASN A 42 -5.68 -8.65 -2.94
N GLY A 43 -5.59 -7.30 -2.92
CA GLY A 43 -4.34 -6.59 -3.12
C GLY A 43 -3.30 -6.90 -2.05
N THR A 44 -3.74 -7.00 -0.78
CA THR A 44 -2.89 -7.42 0.34
C THR A 44 -2.34 -8.82 0.12
N VAL A 45 -3.18 -9.78 -0.22
CA VAL A 45 -2.76 -11.19 -0.41
C VAL A 45 -1.80 -11.32 -1.58
N ILE A 46 -2.14 -10.72 -2.73
CA ILE A 46 -1.28 -10.75 -3.92
C ILE A 46 0.06 -10.07 -3.63
N GLY A 47 0.03 -8.90 -2.97
CA GLY A 47 1.23 -8.16 -2.60
C GLY A 47 2.09 -8.92 -1.58
N ALA A 48 1.48 -9.58 -0.60
CA ALA A 48 2.19 -10.39 0.39
C ALA A 48 2.88 -11.60 -0.23
N VAL A 49 2.17 -12.34 -1.11
CA VAL A 49 2.72 -13.52 -1.78
C VAL A 49 3.81 -13.11 -2.76
N ALA A 50 3.55 -12.12 -3.61
CA ALA A 50 4.55 -11.64 -4.58
C ALA A 50 5.78 -11.08 -3.86
N GLY A 51 5.59 -10.25 -2.83
CA GLY A 51 6.67 -9.66 -2.04
C GLY A 51 7.45 -10.69 -1.23
N GLY A 52 6.78 -11.70 -0.68
CA GLY A 52 7.41 -12.80 0.05
C GLY A 52 8.25 -13.69 -0.85
N VAL A 53 7.72 -14.08 -2.02
CA VAL A 53 8.45 -14.89 -3.00
C VAL A 53 9.66 -14.13 -3.55
N LEU A 54 9.48 -12.85 -3.93
CA LEU A 54 10.59 -11.99 -4.36
C LEU A 54 11.65 -11.86 -3.26
N GLY A 55 11.24 -11.62 -2.01
CA GLY A 55 12.12 -11.54 -0.86
C GLY A 55 12.92 -12.82 -0.61
N ASN A 56 12.30 -13.98 -0.81
CA ASN A 56 12.96 -15.30 -0.69
C ASN A 56 14.01 -15.55 -1.79
N VAL A 57 13.74 -15.11 -3.02
CA VAL A 57 14.66 -15.29 -4.15
C VAL A 57 15.86 -14.37 -4.04
N VAL A 58 15.66 -13.13 -3.60
CA VAL A 58 16.74 -12.14 -3.44
C VAL A 58 17.60 -12.41 -2.21
N ALA A 59 17.04 -12.96 -1.13
CA ALA A 59 17.79 -13.35 0.05
C ALA A 59 18.54 -14.68 -0.19
N GLY A 60 19.84 -14.59 -0.48
CA GLY A 60 20.72 -15.75 -0.59
C GLY A 60 21.13 -16.35 0.77
N GLY A 61 21.50 -17.63 0.77
CA GLY A 61 22.47 -18.24 1.70
C GLY A 61 22.20 -18.24 3.22
N GLY A 62 21.00 -17.93 3.70
CA GLY A 62 20.67 -18.00 5.13
C GLY A 62 19.60 -17.02 5.62
N ALA A 63 19.33 -15.94 4.87
CA ALA A 63 18.38 -14.89 5.26
C ALA A 63 17.01 -14.97 4.54
N LYS A 64 16.67 -16.14 4.00
CA LYS A 64 15.47 -16.37 3.16
C LYS A 64 14.16 -16.06 3.87
N THR A 65 14.05 -16.50 5.11
CA THR A 65 12.90 -16.24 5.99
C THR A 65 12.75 -14.76 6.31
N GLU A 66 13.84 -14.07 6.61
CA GLU A 66 13.82 -12.63 6.92
C GLU A 66 13.44 -11.81 5.68
N GLY A 67 14.04 -12.11 4.52
CA GLY A 67 13.68 -11.49 3.24
C GLY A 67 12.22 -11.74 2.86
N THR A 68 11.69 -12.93 3.14
CA THR A 68 10.27 -13.27 2.92
C THR A 68 9.35 -12.50 3.85
N LEU A 69 9.66 -12.41 5.14
CA LEU A 69 8.81 -11.72 6.12
C LEU A 69 8.74 -10.22 5.86
N ILE A 70 9.90 -9.61 5.59
CA ILE A 70 9.97 -8.18 5.26
C ILE A 70 9.28 -7.93 3.91
N GLY A 71 9.60 -8.74 2.88
CA GLY A 71 9.00 -8.61 1.56
C GLY A 71 7.48 -8.82 1.58
N ALA A 72 6.99 -9.79 2.33
CA ALA A 72 5.57 -10.04 2.49
C ALA A 72 4.88 -8.93 3.29
N GLY A 73 5.49 -8.44 4.37
CA GLY A 73 4.94 -7.34 5.18
C GLY A 73 4.81 -6.05 4.37
N VAL A 74 5.89 -5.64 3.70
CA VAL A 74 5.90 -4.45 2.84
C VAL A 74 4.94 -4.61 1.65
N GLY A 75 4.98 -5.77 0.99
CA GLY A 75 4.11 -6.09 -0.13
C GLY A 75 2.62 -6.12 0.25
N ALA A 76 2.29 -6.61 1.44
CA ALA A 76 0.92 -6.64 1.96
C ALA A 76 0.34 -5.23 2.14
N VAL A 77 1.10 -4.34 2.80
CA VAL A 77 0.67 -2.97 3.09
C VAL A 77 0.56 -2.16 1.79
N ALA A 78 1.58 -2.22 0.94
CA ALA A 78 1.57 -1.53 -0.35
C ALA A 78 0.45 -2.04 -1.27
N GLY A 79 0.28 -3.37 -1.35
CA GLY A 79 -0.79 -3.99 -2.12
C GLY A 79 -2.19 -3.64 -1.63
N HIS A 80 -2.37 -3.52 -0.31
CA HIS A 80 -3.63 -3.09 0.31
C HIS A 80 -4.00 -1.66 -0.12
N GLU A 81 -3.07 -0.73 0.07
CA GLU A 81 -3.22 0.69 -0.25
C GLU A 81 -3.56 0.90 -1.73
N ILE A 82 -2.78 0.30 -2.63
CA ILE A 82 -2.98 0.43 -4.08
C ILE A 82 -4.35 -0.15 -4.48
N ALA A 83 -4.67 -1.36 -4.02
CA ALA A 83 -5.93 -2.00 -4.41
C ALA A 83 -7.15 -1.27 -3.82
N LYS A 84 -7.06 -0.78 -2.59
CA LYS A 84 -8.09 0.06 -1.96
C LYS A 84 -8.30 1.36 -2.73
N ASN A 85 -7.22 2.07 -3.09
CA ASN A 85 -7.31 3.33 -3.81
C ASN A 85 -7.86 3.15 -5.23
N LYS A 86 -7.42 2.10 -5.95
CA LYS A 86 -7.99 1.77 -7.26
C LYS A 86 -9.45 1.31 -7.16
N ALA A 87 -9.80 0.52 -6.14
CA ALA A 87 -11.18 0.10 -5.92
C ALA A 87 -12.09 1.28 -5.59
N LYS A 88 -11.64 2.22 -4.75
CA LYS A 88 -12.40 3.43 -4.44
C LYS A 88 -12.73 4.25 -5.69
N LYS A 89 -11.74 4.51 -6.54
CA LYS A 89 -11.94 5.27 -7.79
C LYS A 89 -12.95 4.63 -8.75
N LYS A 90 -13.06 3.29 -8.75
CA LYS A 90 -13.92 2.56 -9.70
C LYS A 90 -15.27 2.12 -9.13
N ARG A 91 -15.39 2.01 -7.80
CA ARG A 91 -16.53 1.37 -7.11
C ARG A 91 -17.21 2.26 -6.07
N CYS A 92 -16.72 3.47 -5.88
CA CYS A 92 -17.41 4.48 -5.09
C CYS A 92 -18.15 5.44 -6.01
N HIS A 93 -19.39 5.71 -5.68
CA HIS A 93 -20.21 6.76 -6.30
C HIS A 93 -20.75 7.64 -5.19
N TYR A 94 -20.95 8.91 -5.50
CA TYR A 94 -21.61 9.83 -4.59
C TYR A 94 -23.12 9.68 -4.79
N GLU A 95 -23.78 9.19 -3.76
CA GLU A 95 -25.22 9.18 -3.70
C GLU A 95 -25.63 10.41 -2.89
N TYR A 96 -26.52 11.22 -3.45
CA TYR A 96 -27.17 12.29 -2.71
C TYR A 96 -28.32 11.66 -1.93
N ARG A 97 -28.28 11.80 -0.60
CA ARG A 97 -29.30 11.29 0.31
C ARG A 97 -30.15 12.43 0.83
#